data_AF-A0A259LTQ8-F1
#
_entry.id   AF-A0A259LTQ8-F1
#
_cell.length_a   1.000
_cell.length_b   1.000
_cell.length_c   1.000
_cell.angle_alpha   90.00
_cell.angle_beta   90.00
_cell.angle_gamma   90.00
#
_symmetry.space_group_name_H-M   'P 1'
#
loop_
_entity.id
_entity.type
_entity.pdbx_description
1 polymer ?
#
loop_
_entity_poly.entity_id
_entity_poly.type
_entity_poly.pdbx_seq_one_letter_code
_entity_poly.pdbx_strand_id
1 'polypeptide(L)'
;MTKARIEALAAGDWIETGANLIAIGDSGTGKTHVLCAIGHALVEAGRRVLYTSTTDMMQKLQAARRDLALEAALAKLDKFDL
;
A
#
# COMPACT_ATOMS: atom_id res chain seq x y z
N MET A 1 15.26 -12.25 -1.84
CA MET A 1 13.87 -12.58 -2.21
C MET A 1 13.92 -13.24 -3.58
N THR A 2 13.31 -14.41 -3.78
CA THR A 2 13.38 -15.11 -5.07
C THR A 2 12.38 -14.51 -6.06
N LYS A 3 12.64 -14.63 -7.36
CA LYS A 3 11.74 -14.17 -8.44
C LYS A 3 10.32 -14.74 -8.27
N ALA A 4 10.21 -16.06 -8.07
CA ALA A 4 8.92 -16.73 -7.87
C ALA A 4 8.12 -16.16 -6.68
N ARG A 5 8.80 -15.74 -5.60
CA ARG A 5 8.13 -15.12 -4.46
C ARG A 5 7.60 -13.72 -4.77
N ILE A 6 8.32 -12.96 -5.60
CA ILE A 6 7.86 -11.64 -6.05
C ILE A 6 6.64 -11.80 -6.96
N GLU A 7 6.68 -12.75 -7.90
CA GLU A 7 5.56 -13.06 -8.80
C GLU A 7 4.31 -13.49 -8.03
N ALA A 8 4.44 -14.35 -7.01
CA ALA A 8 3.33 -14.76 -6.16
C ALA A 8 2.72 -13.57 -5.37
N LEU A 9 3.54 -12.63 -4.91
CA LEU A 9 3.03 -11.43 -4.23
C LEU A 9 2.39 -10.44 -5.21
N ALA A 10 2.89 -10.36 -6.44
CA ALA A 10 2.33 -9.54 -7.51
C ALA A 10 0.98 -10.07 -8.02
N ALA A 11 0.68 -11.37 -7.86
CA ALA A 11 -0.64 -11.94 -8.14
C ALA A 11 -1.74 -11.38 -7.21
N GLY A 12 -1.38 -10.98 -5.98
CA GLY A 12 -2.28 -10.24 -5.10
C GLY A 12 -3.29 -11.08 -4.30
N ASP A 13 -3.24 -12.42 -4.33
CA ASP A 13 -4.20 -13.29 -3.62
C ASP A 13 -4.28 -13.01 -2.10
N TRP A 14 -3.20 -12.49 -1.53
CA TRP A 14 -3.12 -12.13 -0.12
C TRP A 14 -4.02 -10.93 0.26
N ILE A 15 -4.38 -10.07 -0.69
CA ILE A 15 -5.28 -8.94 -0.48
C ILE A 15 -6.69 -9.44 -0.15
N GLU A 16 -7.15 -10.47 -0.85
CA GLU A 16 -8.48 -11.08 -0.62
C GLU A 16 -8.61 -11.70 0.78
N THR A 17 -7.48 -12.06 1.39
CA THR A 17 -7.43 -12.60 2.76
C THR A 17 -7.25 -11.53 3.84
N GLY A 18 -7.13 -10.25 3.46
CA GLY A 18 -6.85 -9.15 4.39
C GLY A 18 -5.44 -9.21 5.00
N ALA A 19 -4.50 -9.88 4.35
CA ALA A 19 -3.13 -9.98 4.82
C ALA A 19 -2.33 -8.70 4.50
N ASN A 20 -1.26 -8.45 5.27
CA ASN A 20 -0.37 -7.31 5.05
C ASN A 20 0.98 -7.77 4.52
N LEU A 21 1.52 -7.06 3.53
CA LEU A 21 2.88 -7.25 3.05
C LEU A 21 3.82 -6.23 3.71
N ILE A 22 4.78 -6.71 4.50
CA ILE A 22 5.79 -5.88 5.17
C ILE A 22 7.18 -6.29 4.69
N ALA A 23 7.93 -5.33 4.13
CA ALA A 23 9.33 -5.54 3.73
C ALA A 23 10.29 -5.03 4.81
N ILE A 24 11.12 -5.92 5.37
CA ILE A 24 12.09 -5.62 6.44
C ILE A 24 13.51 -5.90 5.93
N GLY A 25 14.46 -5.01 6.26
CA GLY A 25 15.88 -5.14 5.91
C GLY A 25 16.61 -3.80 5.95
N ASP A 26 17.95 -3.84 5.86
CA ASP A 26 18.81 -2.65 5.96
C ASP A 26 18.48 -1.57 4.94
N SER A 27 18.82 -0.31 5.24
CA SER A 27 18.60 0.79 4.30
C SER A 27 19.28 0.54 2.95
N GLY A 28 18.67 0.99 1.85
CA GLY A 28 19.23 0.85 0.50
C GLY A 28 19.10 -0.54 -0.15
N THR A 29 18.53 -1.54 0.52
CA THR A 29 18.37 -2.92 -0.02
C THR A 29 17.27 -3.09 -1.07
N GLY A 30 16.69 -2.01 -1.59
CA GLY A 30 15.67 -2.08 -2.66
C GLY A 30 14.24 -2.42 -2.21
N LYS A 31 13.94 -2.38 -0.90
CA LYS A 31 12.59 -2.65 -0.36
C LYS A 31 11.51 -1.80 -1.01
N THR A 32 11.72 -0.48 -1.09
CA THR A 32 10.77 0.42 -1.75
C THR A 32 10.62 0.06 -3.22
N HIS A 33 11.71 -0.25 -3.91
CA HIS A 33 11.67 -0.62 -5.32
C HIS A 33 10.83 -1.87 -5.57
N VAL A 34 11.03 -2.93 -4.76
CA VAL A 34 10.26 -4.18 -4.93
C VAL A 34 8.78 -4.01 -4.58
N LEU A 35 8.46 -3.24 -3.54
CA LEU A 35 7.06 -2.95 -3.17
C LEU A 35 6.37 -2.10 -4.24
N CYS A 36 7.07 -1.12 -4.83
CA CYS A 36 6.53 -0.35 -5.95
C CYS A 36 6.31 -1.23 -7.19
N ALA A 37 7.21 -2.17 -7.49
CA ALA A 37 7.03 -3.10 -8.61
C ALA A 37 5.81 -4.00 -8.41
N ILE A 38 5.61 -4.52 -7.19
CA ILE A 38 4.40 -5.28 -6.82
C ILE A 38 3.15 -4.41 -6.95
N GLY A 39 3.17 -3.20 -6.39
CA GLY A 39 2.05 -2.25 -6.50
C GLY A 39 1.70 -1.92 -7.95
N HIS A 40 2.71 -1.73 -8.81
CA HIS A 40 2.50 -1.49 -10.24
C HIS A 40 1.80 -2.68 -10.92
N ALA A 41 2.25 -3.91 -10.67
CA ALA A 41 1.60 -5.11 -11.21
C ALA A 41 0.14 -5.24 -10.75
N LEU A 42 -0.17 -4.86 -9.51
CA LEU A 42 -1.54 -4.85 -8.99
C LEU A 42 -2.41 -3.79 -9.67
N VAL A 43 -1.85 -2.62 -9.97
CA VAL A 43 -2.52 -1.57 -10.76
C VAL A 43 -2.82 -2.08 -12.19
N GLU A 44 -1.86 -2.77 -12.82
CA GLU A 44 -2.07 -3.39 -14.14
C GLU A 44 -3.16 -4.48 -14.10
N ALA A 45 -3.28 -5.19 -12.96
CA ALA A 45 -4.36 -6.13 -12.71
C ALA A 45 -5.71 -5.48 -12.35
N GLY A 46 -5.81 -4.14 -12.40
CA GLY A 46 -7.04 -3.39 -12.18
C GLY A 46 -7.34 -3.06 -10.72
N ARG A 47 -6.41 -3.29 -9.79
CA ARG A 47 -6.57 -2.93 -8.38
C ARG A 47 -6.22 -1.46 -8.13
N ARG A 48 -6.93 -0.84 -7.19
CA ARG A 48 -6.69 0.54 -6.76
C ARG A 48 -5.63 0.54 -5.66
N VAL A 49 -4.43 1.00 -5.99
CA VAL A 49 -3.29 1.03 -5.05
C VAL A 49 -2.96 2.47 -4.67
N LEU A 50 -2.80 2.73 -3.36
CA LEU A 50 -2.34 4.00 -2.82
C LEU A 50 -0.87 3.91 -2.39
N TYR A 51 0.00 4.68 -3.05
CA TYR A 51 1.37 4.88 -2.58
C TYR A 51 1.48 6.17 -1.76
N THR A 52 1.88 6.06 -0.49
CA THR A 52 2.08 7.22 0.38
C THR A 52 3.11 6.94 1.46
N SER A 53 3.80 7.99 1.93
CA SER A 53 4.65 7.85 3.12
C SER A 53 3.78 7.82 4.38
N THR A 54 4.25 7.13 5.42
CA THR A 54 3.57 7.11 6.73
C THR A 54 3.35 8.52 7.27
N THR A 55 4.32 9.42 7.08
CA THR A 55 4.24 10.81 7.53
C THR A 55 3.11 11.56 6.83
N ASP A 56 3.03 11.48 5.50
CA ASP A 56 1.99 12.18 4.73
C ASP A 56 0.60 11.64 5.07
N MET A 57 0.47 10.31 5.22
CA MET A 57 -0.75 9.64 5.66
C MET A 57 -1.23 10.19 7.00
N MET A 58 -0.34 10.21 8.00
CA MET A 58 -0.64 10.72 9.34
C MET A 58 -1.04 12.19 9.31
N GLN A 59 -0.30 13.03 8.58
CA GLN A 59 -0.60 14.46 8.46
C GLN A 59 -1.98 14.70 7.84
N LYS A 60 -2.34 13.98 6.77
CA LYS A 60 -3.67 14.07 6.14
C LYS A 60 -4.78 13.69 7.11
N LEU A 61 -4.62 12.59 7.85
CA LEU A 61 -5.61 12.13 8.83
C LEU A 61 -5.75 13.11 10.01
N GLN A 62 -4.64 13.65 10.50
CA GLN A 62 -4.66 14.64 11.58
C GLN A 62 -5.33 15.94 11.16
N ALA A 63 -5.06 16.43 9.94
CA ALA A 63 -5.73 17.59 9.37
C ALA A 63 -7.25 17.34 9.22
N ALA A 64 -7.64 16.21 8.62
CA ALA A 64 -9.05 15.85 8.47
C ALA A 64 -9.78 15.76 9.82
N ARG A 65 -9.13 15.26 10.87
CA ARG A 65 -9.70 15.24 12.22
C ARG A 65 -9.92 16.64 12.78
N ARG A 66 -8.97 17.55 12.61
CA ARG A 66 -9.10 18.95 13.05
C ARG A 66 -10.24 19.65 12.33
N ASP A 67 -10.42 19.34 11.05
CA ASP A 67 -11.40 19.99 10.18
C ASP A 67 -12.77 19.24 10.20
N LEU A 68 -12.99 18.33 11.16
CA LEU A 68 -14.21 17.51 11.33
C LEU A 68 -14.60 16.69 10.08
N ALA A 69 -13.63 16.33 9.26
CA ALA A 69 -13.79 15.59 8.00
C ALA A 69 -13.15 14.19 8.04
N LEU A 70 -12.88 13.64 9.23
CA LEU A 70 -12.17 12.37 9.39
C LEU A 70 -12.89 11.18 8.74
N GLU A 71 -14.21 11.06 8.93
CA GLU A 71 -15.00 9.98 8.34
C GLU A 71 -14.93 9.99 6.81
N ALA A 72 -15.04 11.18 6.22
CA ALA A 72 -14.91 11.35 4.77
C ALA A 72 -13.49 11.02 4.26
N ALA A 73 -12.45 11.25 5.07
CA ALA A 73 -11.08 10.87 4.74
C ALA A 73 -10.88 9.34 4.81
N LEU A 74 -11.43 8.68 5.84
CA LEU A 74 -11.39 7.22 5.97
C LEU A 74 -12.18 6.54 4.83
N ALA A 75 -13.38 7.02 4.51
CA ALA A 75 -14.18 6.50 3.40
C ALA A 75 -13.52 6.68 2.02
N LYS A 76 -12.55 7.61 1.89
CA LYS A 76 -11.71 7.71 0.69
C LYS A 76 -10.61 6.64 0.69
N LEU A 77 -10.05 6.31 1.85
CA LEU A 77 -9.03 5.26 1.99
C LEU A 77 -9.63 3.87 1.75
N ASP A 78 -10.89 3.64 2.15
CA ASP A 78 -11.63 2.39 1.88
C ASP A 78 -11.84 2.12 0.38
N LYS A 79 -11.54 3.10 -0.49
CA LYS A 79 -11.56 2.95 -1.95
C LYS A 79 -10.25 2.41 -2.51
N PHE A 80 -9.25 2.10 -1.70
CA PHE A 80 -8.05 1.45 -2.19
C PHE A 80 -8.04 0.00 -1.71
N ASP A 81 -7.64 -0.90 -2.60
CA ASP A 81 -7.49 -2.32 -2.30
C ASP A 81 -6.13 -2.58 -1.62
N LEU A 82 -5.18 -1.65 -1.79
CA LEU A 82 -3.84 -1.67 -1.18
C LEU A 82 -3.37 -0.25 -0.86
#